data_AF-A0A651GLR9-F1
#
_entry.id   AF-A0A651GLR9-F1
#
_cell.length_a   1.000
_cell.length_b   1.000
_cell.length_c   1.000
_cell.angle_alpha   90.00
_cell.angle_beta   90.00
_cell.angle_gamma   90.00
#
_symmetry.space_group_name_H-M   'P 1'
#
loop_
_entity.id
_entity.type
_entity.pdbx_description
1 polymer ?
#
loop_
_entity_poly.entity_id
_entity_poly.type
_entity_poly.pdbx_seq_one_letter_code
_entity_poly.pdbx_strand_id
1 'polypeptide(L)'
;MSQDDVFTAMVEEELNQYQRFFLFSERELFRQGEYKKLATKSLRQTRIIAALVLLTILAFSLLSIMHFIEFGNHGSLSSLVLGLLSWAFVIASTIFYTRNILEKKKCMERVLKLLEAREQFSNKK
;
A
#
# COMPACT_ATOMS: atom_id res chain seq x y z
N MET A 1 -0.66 4.20 -35.52
CA MET A 1 -0.95 4.34 -34.08
C MET A 1 -1.03 5.81 -33.77
N SER A 2 -2.14 6.26 -33.19
CA SER A 2 -2.22 7.62 -32.68
C SER A 2 -1.30 7.73 -31.46
N GLN A 3 -0.72 8.90 -31.19
CA GLN A 3 0.12 9.09 -30.00
C GLN A 3 -0.66 8.82 -28.70
N ASP A 4 -1.98 8.99 -28.71
CA ASP A 4 -2.89 8.63 -27.62
C ASP A 4 -2.90 7.13 -27.30
N ASP A 5 -2.70 6.27 -28.30
CA ASP A 5 -2.63 4.82 -28.11
C ASP A 5 -1.37 4.42 -27.34
N VAL A 6 -0.26 5.15 -27.51
CA VAL A 6 1.02 4.86 -26.83
C VAL A 6 0.93 5.19 -25.33
N PHE A 7 0.33 6.34 -24.98
CA PHE A 7 0.14 6.72 -23.57
C PHE A 7 -0.81 5.77 -22.85
N THR A 8 -1.90 5.38 -23.53
CA THR A 8 -2.85 4.42 -22.97
C THR A 8 -2.20 3.05 -22.76
N ALA A 9 -1.43 2.56 -23.73
CA ALA A 9 -0.71 1.29 -23.62
C ALA A 9 0.31 1.28 -22.47
N MET A 10 1.08 2.36 -22.29
CA MET A 10 2.03 2.47 -21.16
C MET A 10 1.32 2.46 -19.80
N VAL A 11 0.18 3.14 -19.68
CA VAL A 11 -0.63 3.15 -18.45
C VAL A 11 -1.18 1.76 -18.15
N GLU A 12 -1.66 1.06 -19.18
CA GLU A 12 -2.21 -0.28 -19.05
C GLU A 12 -1.14 -1.31 -18.67
N GLU A 13 0.07 -1.19 -19.22
CA GLU A 13 1.21 -2.05 -18.89
C GLU A 13 1.67 -1.86 -17.44
N GLU A 14 1.82 -0.61 -16.97
CA GLU A 14 2.10 -0.30 -15.56
C GLU A 14 0.99 -0.87 -14.65
N LEU A 15 -0.28 -0.67 -14.99
CA LEU A 15 -1.39 -1.15 -14.15
C LEU A 15 -1.51 -2.69 -14.13
N ASN A 16 -1.25 -3.37 -15.24
CA ASN A 16 -1.26 -4.84 -15.31
C ASN A 16 -0.18 -5.45 -14.42
N GLN A 17 1.01 -4.84 -14.34
CA GLN A 17 2.08 -5.32 -13.47
C GLN A 17 1.69 -5.31 -11.98
N TYR A 18 0.75 -4.44 -11.58
CA TYR A 18 0.29 -4.27 -10.21
C TYR A 18 -1.17 -4.73 -9.96
N GLN A 19 -1.80 -5.36 -10.94
CA GLN A 19 -3.20 -5.81 -10.87
C GLN A 19 -3.47 -6.80 -9.72
N ARG A 20 -2.44 -7.53 -9.27
CA ARG A 20 -2.48 -8.41 -8.09
C ARG A 20 -2.79 -7.67 -6.78
N PHE A 21 -2.51 -6.36 -6.72
CA PHE A 21 -2.78 -5.52 -5.55
C PHE A 21 -4.11 -4.78 -5.63
N PHE A 22 -4.89 -5.00 -6.70
CA PHE A 22 -6.17 -4.34 -6.91
C PHE A 22 -7.28 -5.07 -6.17
N LEU A 23 -8.04 -4.32 -5.39
CA LEU A 23 -9.31 -4.79 -4.85
C LEU A 23 -10.31 -5.00 -6.00
N PHE A 24 -11.36 -5.79 -5.75
CA PHE A 24 -12.40 -6.08 -6.76
C PHE A 24 -12.98 -4.80 -7.38
N SER A 25 -13.23 -3.77 -6.58
CA SER A 25 -13.72 -2.47 -7.08
C SER A 25 -12.70 -1.69 -7.92
N GLU A 26 -11.40 -1.94 -7.75
CA GLU A 26 -10.34 -1.32 -8.55
C GLU A 26 -10.18 -2.07 -9.88
N ARG A 27 -10.38 -3.39 -9.90
CA ARG A 27 -10.40 -4.17 -11.14
C ARG A 27 -11.55 -3.79 -12.05
N GLU A 28 -12.71 -3.45 -11.48
CA GLU A 28 -13.85 -2.98 -12.27
C GLU A 28 -13.57 -1.62 -12.92
N LEU A 29 -12.97 -0.69 -12.18
CA LEU A 29 -12.54 0.62 -12.72
C LEU A 29 -11.46 0.47 -13.80
N PHE A 30 -10.59 -0.53 -13.68
CA PHE A 30 -9.59 -0.86 -14.69
C PHE A 30 -10.26 -1.33 -15.99
N ARG A 31 -11.25 -2.22 -15.90
CA ARG A 31 -12.02 -2.71 -17.05
C ARG A 31 -12.82 -1.60 -17.75
N GLN A 32 -13.26 -0.60 -16.99
CA GLN A 32 -14.01 0.55 -17.51
C GLN A 32 -13.10 1.63 -18.12
N GLY A 33 -11.78 1.48 -18.06
CA GLY A 33 -10.82 2.49 -18.58
C GLY A 33 -10.76 3.77 -17.75
N GLU A 34 -11.34 3.78 -16.53
CA GLU A 34 -11.36 4.96 -15.65
C GLU A 34 -10.07 5.10 -14.84
N TYR A 35 -8.91 5.15 -15.53
CA TYR A 35 -7.58 5.10 -14.93
C TYR A 35 -7.30 6.21 -13.89
N LYS A 36 -7.80 7.42 -14.13
CA LYS A 36 -7.63 8.57 -13.20
C LYS A 36 -8.38 8.36 -11.88
N LYS A 37 -9.61 7.85 -11.94
CA LYS A 37 -10.42 7.52 -10.76
C LYS A 37 -9.85 6.31 -10.02
N LEU A 38 -9.34 5.32 -10.75
CA LEU A 38 -8.65 4.17 -10.19
C LEU A 38 -7.43 4.60 -9.37
N ALA A 39 -6.52 5.37 -9.97
CA ALA A 39 -5.27 5.75 -9.32
C ALA A 39 -5.50 6.64 -8.09
N THR A 40 -6.44 7.59 -8.16
CA THR A 40 -6.80 8.44 -7.01
C THR A 40 -7.46 7.66 -5.86
N LYS A 41 -8.39 6.75 -6.17
CA LYS A 41 -9.04 5.88 -5.17
C LYS A 41 -8.02 4.95 -4.50
N SER A 42 -7.17 4.32 -5.30
CA SER A 42 -6.11 3.43 -4.86
C SER A 42 -5.09 4.13 -3.96
N LEU A 43 -4.69 5.35 -4.29
CA LEU A 43 -3.82 6.16 -3.43
C LEU A 43 -4.47 6.49 -2.08
N ARG A 44 -5.75 6.89 -2.08
CA ARG A 44 -6.47 7.18 -0.83
C ARG A 44 -6.55 5.95 0.06
N GLN A 45 -6.90 4.79 -0.50
CA GLN A 45 -6.93 3.53 0.25
C GLN A 45 -5.55 3.15 0.77
N THR A 46 -4.50 3.29 -0.05
CA THR A 46 -3.13 3.02 0.35
C THR A 46 -2.70 3.88 1.54
N ARG A 47 -3.09 5.16 1.59
CA ARG A 47 -2.83 6.04 2.75
C ARG A 47 -3.57 5.58 4.02
N ILE A 48 -4.83 5.18 3.88
CA ILE A 48 -5.62 4.67 5.02
C ILE A 48 -5.00 3.39 5.57
N ILE A 49 -4.64 2.46 4.69
CA ILE A 49 -3.97 1.21 5.07
C ILE A 49 -2.63 1.51 5.75
N ALA A 50 -1.85 2.48 5.23
CA ALA A 50 -0.60 2.89 5.85
C ALA A 50 -0.79 3.42 7.28
N ALA A 51 -1.80 4.27 7.50
CA ALA A 51 -2.12 4.76 8.83
C ALA A 51 -2.54 3.62 9.77
N LEU A 52 -3.34 2.68 9.30
CA LEU A 52 -3.78 1.52 10.06
C LEU A 52 -2.60 0.62 10.45
N VAL A 53 -1.72 0.32 9.50
CA VAL A 53 -0.50 -0.47 9.74
C VAL A 53 0.38 0.23 10.79
N LEU A 54 0.56 1.54 10.68
CA LEU A 54 1.34 2.31 11.66
C LEU A 54 0.72 2.23 13.06
N LEU A 55 -0.61 2.38 13.19
CA LEU A 55 -1.31 2.23 14.46
C LEU A 55 -1.16 0.81 15.03
N THR A 56 -1.24 -0.23 14.20
CA THR A 56 -1.03 -1.61 14.65
C THR A 56 0.39 -1.84 15.15
N ILE A 57 1.41 -1.29 14.47
CA ILE A 57 2.81 -1.38 14.91
C ILE A 57 2.98 -0.72 16.29
N LEU A 58 2.41 0.47 16.50
CA LEU A 58 2.48 1.15 17.79
C LEU A 58 1.79 0.36 18.90
N ALA A 59 0.58 -0.14 18.66
CA ALA A 59 -0.18 -0.91 19.63
C ALA A 59 0.55 -2.21 20.04
N PHE A 60 1.03 -2.98 19.06
CA PHE A 60 1.75 -4.23 19.34
C PHE A 60 3.13 -4.01 19.96
N SER A 61 3.80 -2.88 19.65
CA SER A 61 5.04 -2.50 20.32
C SER A 61 4.80 -2.24 21.82
N LEU A 62 3.72 -1.52 22.16
CA LEU A 62 3.35 -1.26 23.55
C LEU A 62 2.96 -2.55 24.29
N LEU A 63 2.15 -3.42 23.65
CA LEU A 63 1.78 -4.72 24.22
C LEU A 63 3.02 -5.59 24.48
N SER A 64 3.97 -5.61 23.54
CA SER A 64 5.23 -6.35 23.69
C SER A 64 6.03 -5.86 24.91
N ILE A 65 6.17 -4.53 25.06
CA ILE A 65 6.85 -3.93 26.22
C ILE A 65 6.16 -4.30 27.53
N MET A 66 4.83 -4.20 27.60
CA MET A 66 4.08 -4.57 28.82
C MET A 66 4.31 -6.03 29.20
N HIS A 67 4.27 -6.95 28.24
CA HIS A 67 4.53 -8.36 28.48
C HIS A 67 5.99 -8.64 28.90
N PHE A 68 6.96 -7.90 28.38
CA PHE A 68 8.35 -8.01 28.85
C PHE A 68 8.53 -7.47 30.28
N ILE A 69 7.86 -6.38 30.64
CA ILE A 69 7.86 -5.86 32.02
C ILE A 69 7.22 -6.89 32.96
N GLU A 70 6.09 -7.45 32.58
CA GLU A 70 5.38 -8.47 33.36
C GLU A 70 6.22 -9.73 33.55
N PHE A 71 6.95 -10.17 32.51
CA PHE A 71 7.93 -11.24 32.62
C PHE A 71 9.06 -10.88 33.60
N GLY A 72 9.59 -9.67 33.55
CA GLY A 72 10.65 -9.21 34.48
C GLY A 72 10.19 -9.18 35.95
N ASN A 73 8.92 -8.86 36.19
CA ASN A 73 8.36 -8.77 37.55
C ASN A 73 7.89 -10.11 38.13
N HIS A 74 7.32 -10.98 37.30
CA HIS A 74 6.64 -12.20 37.76
C HIS A 74 7.27 -13.50 37.25
N GLY A 75 8.26 -13.44 36.35
CA GLY A 75 8.94 -14.61 35.79
C GLY A 75 8.04 -15.51 34.94
N SER A 76 6.87 -15.02 34.50
CA SER A 76 5.88 -15.83 33.79
C SER A 76 6.30 -16.14 32.35
N LEU A 77 6.50 -17.43 32.04
CA LEU A 77 6.87 -17.88 30.69
C LEU A 77 5.86 -17.46 29.61
N SER A 78 4.57 -17.36 29.96
CA SER A 78 3.53 -16.92 29.01
C SER A 78 3.72 -15.46 28.60
N SER A 79 4.06 -14.58 29.54
CA SER A 79 4.35 -13.17 29.26
C SER A 79 5.59 -13.03 28.38
N LEU A 80 6.63 -13.85 28.57
CA LEU A 80 7.80 -13.87 27.68
C LEU A 80 7.42 -14.23 26.23
N VAL A 81 6.66 -15.31 26.04
CA VAL A 81 6.26 -15.79 24.72
C VAL A 81 5.37 -14.76 24.01
N LEU A 82 4.40 -14.17 24.73
CA LEU A 82 3.53 -13.13 24.19
C LEU A 82 4.30 -11.87 23.80
N GLY A 83 5.30 -11.47 24.61
CA GLY A 83 6.20 -10.37 24.31
C GLY A 83 6.98 -10.60 23.01
N LEU A 84 7.59 -11.78 22.87
CA LEU A 84 8.36 -12.17 21.68
C LEU A 84 7.50 -12.28 20.42
N LEU A 85 6.32 -12.90 20.50
CA LEU A 85 5.40 -13.02 19.37
C LEU A 85 4.89 -11.66 18.91
N SER A 86 4.54 -10.79 19.84
CA SER A 86 4.13 -9.41 19.53
C SER A 86 5.26 -8.63 18.86
N TRP A 87 6.50 -8.80 19.31
CA TRP A 87 7.66 -8.16 18.71
C TRP A 87 7.97 -8.70 17.31
N ALA A 88 7.90 -10.01 17.13
CA ALA A 88 8.08 -10.65 15.82
C ALA A 88 7.01 -10.18 14.82
N PHE A 89 5.76 -10.03 15.27
CA PHE A 89 4.68 -9.47 14.47
C PHE A 89 4.95 -8.02 14.05
N VAL A 90 5.48 -7.18 14.94
CA VAL A 90 5.88 -5.79 14.62
C VAL A 90 6.95 -5.77 13.53
N ILE A 91 8.00 -6.59 13.66
CA ILE A 91 9.09 -6.67 12.67
C ILE A 91 8.55 -7.12 11.31
N ALA A 92 7.78 -8.21 11.28
CA ALA A 92 7.19 -8.74 10.06
C ALA A 92 6.25 -7.70 9.41
N SER A 93 5.39 -7.06 10.19
CA SER A 93 4.46 -6.04 9.70
C SER A 93 5.19 -4.85 9.11
N THR A 94 6.27 -4.40 9.76
CA THR A 94 7.09 -3.28 9.28
C THR A 94 7.75 -3.62 7.95
N ILE A 95 8.31 -4.83 7.78
CA ILE A 95 9.01 -5.20 6.55
C ILE A 95 8.03 -5.41 5.37
N PHE A 96 7.00 -6.23 5.57
CA PHE A 96 6.12 -6.63 4.48
C PHE A 96 5.13 -5.54 4.08
N TYR A 97 4.45 -4.91 5.05
CA TYR A 97 3.42 -3.92 4.72
C TYR A 97 4.03 -2.61 4.22
N THR A 98 5.13 -2.13 4.81
CA THR A 98 5.77 -0.87 4.37
C THR A 98 6.25 -0.96 2.94
N ARG A 99 6.89 -2.08 2.56
CA ARG A 99 7.33 -2.30 1.17
C ARG A 99 6.15 -2.30 0.20
N ASN A 100 5.09 -3.03 0.53
CA ASN A 100 3.91 -3.14 -0.32
C ASN A 100 3.18 -1.79 -0.50
N ILE A 101 3.04 -1.02 0.59
CA ILE A 101 2.46 0.33 0.56
C ILE A 101 3.29 1.27 -0.31
N LEU A 102 4.62 1.25 -0.17
CA LEU A 102 5.53 2.11 -0.94
C LEU A 102 5.50 1.77 -2.44
N GLU A 103 5.51 0.49 -2.80
CA GLU A 103 5.43 0.03 -4.18
C GLU A 103 4.09 0.44 -4.81
N LYS A 104 2.96 0.20 -4.13
CA LYS A 104 1.62 0.59 -4.60
C LYS A 104 1.50 2.11 -4.76
N LYS A 105 2.00 2.89 -3.80
CA LYS A 105 1.99 4.36 -3.88
C LYS A 105 2.80 4.88 -5.08
N LYS A 106 4.04 4.42 -5.26
CA LYS A 106 4.93 4.87 -6.36
C LYS A 106 4.35 4.56 -7.74
N CYS A 107 3.72 3.40 -7.91
CA CYS A 107 3.06 3.04 -9.17
C CYS A 107 1.87 3.96 -9.46
N MET A 108 0.95 4.14 -8.51
CA MET A 108 -0.23 4.99 -8.73
C MET A 108 0.13 6.45 -8.99
N GLU A 109 1.19 6.97 -8.35
CA GLU A 109 1.73 8.30 -8.64
C GLU A 109 2.32 8.40 -10.06
N ARG A 110 2.99 7.35 -10.55
CA ARG A 110 3.48 7.30 -11.94
C ARG A 110 2.33 7.30 -12.94
N VAL A 111 1.30 6.48 -12.72
CA VAL A 111 0.11 6.44 -13.56
C VAL A 111 -0.58 7.79 -13.63
N LEU A 112 -0.72 8.50 -12.50
CA LEU A 112 -1.29 9.86 -12.50
C LEU A 112 -0.44 10.85 -13.31
N LYS A 113 0.90 10.82 -13.15
CA LYS A 113 1.80 11.68 -13.92
C LYS A 113 1.72 11.41 -15.42
N LEU A 114 1.61 10.15 -15.83
CA LEU A 114 1.44 9.78 -17.24
C LEU A 114 0.11 10.29 -17.81
N LEU A 115 -0.97 10.21 -17.02
CA LEU A 115 -2.28 10.75 -17.40
C LEU A 115 -2.28 12.28 -17.49
N GLU A 116 -1.63 12.98 -16.55
CA GLU A 116 -1.46 14.43 -16.59
C GLU A 116 -0.61 14.88 -17.79
N ALA A 117 0.47 14.16 -18.09
CA ALA A 117 1.29 14.42 -19.27
C ALA A 117 0.46 14.30 -20.55
N ARG A 118 -0.38 13.25 -20.67
CA ARG A 118 -1.31 13.08 -21.79
C ARG A 118 -2.27 14.26 -21.92
N GLU A 119 -2.91 14.70 -20.83
CA GLU A 119 -3.81 15.86 -20.84
C GLU A 119 -3.08 17.13 -21.33
N GLN A 120 -1.83 17.37 -20.90
CA GLN A 120 -1.02 18.51 -21.35
C GLN A 120 -0.58 18.42 -22.81
N PHE A 121 -0.24 17.22 -23.31
CA PHE A 121 0.09 17.01 -24.71
C PHE A 121 -1.13 17.17 -25.62
N SER A 122 -2.30 16.71 -25.19
CA SER A 122 -3.55 16.85 -25.94
C SER A 122 -4.03 18.31 -25.99
N ASN A 123 -3.84 19.11 -24.93
CA ASN A 123 -4.24 20.52 -24.89
C ASN A 123 -3.30 21.46 -25.68
N LYS A 124 -2.10 20.99 -26.03
CA LYS A 124 -1.12 21.76 -26.82
C LYS A 124 -1.23 21.54 -28.33
N LYS A 125 -2.11 20.64 -28.76
CA LYS A 125 -2.43 20.35 -30.17
C LYS A 125 -3.72 21.05 -30.56
#